data_AF-W8Y6M9-F1
#
_entry.id   AF-W8Y6M9-F1
#
_cell.length_a   1.000
_cell.length_b   1.000
_cell.length_c   1.000
_cell.angle_alpha   90.00
_cell.angle_beta   90.00
_cell.angle_gamma   90.00
#
_symmetry.space_group_name_H-M   'P 1'
#
loop_
_entity.id
_entity.type
_entity.pdbx_description
1 polymer ?
#
loop_
_entity_poly.entity_id
_entity_poly.type
_entity_poly.pdbx_seq_one_letter_code
_entity_poly.pdbx_strand_id
1 'polypeptide(L)' 'MKKILLFVYPTFAEFEITVATALLKNKYEIITAGLTKELVISETGLQVQPHIEVSEARVDEY' A
#
# COMPACT_ATOMS: atom_id res chain seq x y z
N MET A 1 0.14 16.22 -6.72
CA MET A 1 0.05 15.84 -5.29
C MET A 1 1.22 14.92 -5.00
N LYS A 2 1.82 14.98 -3.80
CA LYS A 2 2.87 14.02 -3.42
C LYS A 2 2.24 12.64 -3.17
N LYS A 3 2.93 11.57 -3.54
CA LYS A 3 2.45 10.19 -3.39
C LYS A 3 3.23 9.48 -2.29
N ILE A 4 2.65 8.43 -1.72
CA ILE A 4 3.36 7.47 -0.86
C ILE A 4 3.10 6.09 -1.43
N LEU A 5 4.17 5.31 -1.60
CA LEU A 5 4.07 3.92 -1.98
C LEU A 5 3.96 3.05 -0.72
N LEU A 6 2.86 2.33 -0.59
CA LEU A 6 2.61 1.39 0.49
C LEU A 6 2.73 -0.04 -0.06
N PHE A 7 3.80 -0.72 0.29
CA PHE A 7 3.97 -2.11 -0.09
C PHE A 7 3.08 -3.02 0.76
N VAL A 8 2.24 -3.82 0.10
CA VAL A 8 1.35 -4.81 0.72
C VAL A 8 1.72 -6.20 0.23
N TYR A 9 1.75 -7.16 1.15
CA TYR A 9 2.12 -8.54 0.89
C TYR A 9 1.31 -9.46 1.80
N PRO A 10 1.14 -10.75 1.46
CA PRO A 10 0.41 -11.69 2.33
C PRO A 10 0.94 -11.61 3.76
N THR A 11 0.05 -11.58 4.75
CA THR A 11 0.39 -11.48 6.19
C THR A 11 1.09 -10.18 6.61
N PHE A 12 0.95 -9.07 5.85
CA PHE A 12 1.37 -7.76 6.36
C PHE A 12 0.55 -7.37 7.60
N ALA A 13 1.18 -6.69 8.56
CA ALA A 13 0.55 -6.26 9.80
C ALA A 13 -0.15 -4.91 9.62
N GLU A 14 -1.47 -4.89 9.77
CA GLU A 14 -2.29 -3.70 9.53
C GLU A 14 -2.01 -2.60 10.54
N PHE A 15 -1.70 -2.96 11.78
CA PHE A 15 -1.47 -1.97 12.84
C PHE A 15 -0.23 -1.10 12.56
N GLU A 16 0.77 -1.62 11.84
CA GLU A 16 1.99 -0.89 11.49
C GLU A 16 1.71 0.26 10.52
N ILE A 17 0.73 0.08 9.64
CA ILE A 17 0.44 1.04 8.56
C ILE A 17 -0.79 1.91 8.85
N THR A 18 -1.72 1.46 9.69
CA THR A 18 -3.04 2.09 9.86
C THR A 18 -2.92 3.51 10.41
N VAL A 19 -2.08 3.72 11.43
CA VAL A 19 -1.90 5.05 12.03
C VAL A 19 -1.23 6.02 11.04
N ALA A 20 -0.16 5.56 10.37
CA ALA A 20 0.56 6.38 9.40
C ALA A 20 -0.33 6.79 8.23
N THR A 21 -1.04 5.85 7.63
CA THR A 21 -1.96 6.11 6.50
C THR A 21 -3.11 7.04 6.90
N ALA A 22 -3.68 6.88 8.10
CA ALA A 22 -4.75 7.74 8.61
C ALA A 22 -4.31 9.21 8.76
N LEU A 23 -3.07 9.46 9.19
CA LEU A 23 -2.52 10.81 9.35
C LEU A 23 -2.13 11.46 8.01
N LEU A 24 -1.79 10.64 7.01
CA LEU A 24 -1.21 11.11 5.74
C LEU A 24 -2.23 11.20 4.60
N LYS A 25 -3.38 10.51 4.67
CA LYS A 25 -4.38 10.43 3.59
C LYS A 25 -4.90 11.77 3.05
N ASN A 26 -4.88 12.83 3.86
CA ASN A 26 -5.34 14.16 3.45
C ASN A 26 -4.22 15.03 2.86
N LYS A 27 -2.96 14.56 2.91
CA LYS A 27 -1.76 15.29 2.44
C LYS A 27 -1.08 14.59 1.27
N TYR A 28 -1.24 13.27 1.19
CA TYR A 28 -0.61 12.41 0.20
C TYR A 28 -1.63 11.47 -0.41
N GLU A 29 -1.44 11.18 -1.69
CA GLU A 29 -2.10 10.05 -2.34
C GLU A 29 -1.37 8.77 -1.94
N ILE A 30 -2.11 7.77 -1.45
CA ILE A 30 -1.52 6.50 -1.00
C ILE A 30 -1.74 5.48 -2.10
N ILE A 31 -0.65 5.02 -2.72
CA ILE A 31 -0.66 3.99 -3.76
C ILE A 31 -0.19 2.68 -3.13
N THR A 32 -1.00 1.64 -3.19
CA THR A 32 -0.60 0.30 -2.73
C THR A 32 0.10 -0.45 -3.86
N ALA A 33 1.26 -1.04 -3.55
CA ALA A 33 1.99 -1.92 -4.44
C ALA A 33 2.01 -3.35 -3.88
N GLY A 34 1.68 -4.32 -4.73
CA GLY A 34 1.79 -5.74 -4.43
C GLY A 34 2.93 -6.41 -5.20
N LEU A 35 3.24 -7.67 -4.87
CA LEU A 35 4.08 -8.52 -5.74
C LEU A 35 3.39 -8.81 -7.08
N THR A 36 2.06 -8.85 -7.06
CA THR A 36 1.13 -9.03 -8.19
C THR A 36 -0.03 -8.07 -8.01
N LYS A 37 -0.88 -7.88 -9.03
CA LYS A 37 -2.20 -7.25 -8.86
C LYS A 37 -3.28 -8.16 -8.27
N GLU A 38 -2.95 -9.37 -7.84
CA GLU A 38 -3.90 -10.22 -7.12
C GLU A 38 -4.23 -9.66 -5.73
N LEU A 39 -5.40 -10.06 -5.21
CA LEU A 39 -5.87 -9.69 -3.88
C LEU A 39 -4.88 -10.16 -2.80
N VAL A 40 -4.47 -9.24 -1.92
CA VAL A 40 -3.61 -9.52 -0.78
C VAL A 40 -4.46 -9.66 0.48
N ILE A 41 -4.18 -10.70 1.27
CA ILE A 41 -4.79 -10.93 2.58
C ILE A 41 -3.73 -10.65 3.65
N SER A 42 -3.99 -9.69 4.52
CA SER A 42 -3.13 -9.31 5.65
C SER A 42 -3.21 -10.33 6.80
N GLU A 43 -2.46 -10.08 7.89
CA GLU A 43 -2.42 -10.96 9.06
C GLU A 43 -3.81 -11.16 9.70
N THR A 44 -4.62 -10.09 9.83
CA THR A 44 -5.96 -10.19 10.43
C THR A 44 -7.09 -10.43 9.41
N GLY A 45 -6.74 -10.64 8.14
CA GLY A 45 -7.70 -10.99 7.08
C GLY A 45 -8.29 -9.81 6.31
N LEU A 46 -7.75 -8.59 6.46
CA LEU A 46 -8.08 -7.47 5.59
C LEU A 46 -7.67 -7.79 4.15
N GLN A 47 -8.64 -7.63 3.25
CA GLN A 47 -8.44 -7.84 1.82
C GLN A 47 -8.07 -6.50 1.17
N VAL A 48 -6.89 -6.46 0.55
CA VAL A 48 -6.39 -5.27 -0.15
C VAL A 48 -6.14 -5.62 -1.61
N GLN A 49 -6.76 -4.87 -2.51
CA GLN A 49 -6.47 -4.89 -3.93
C GLN A 49 -5.29 -3.93 -4.20
N PRO A 50 -4.11 -4.41 -4.64
CA PRO A 50 -3.01 -3.52 -5.01
C PRO A 50 -3.41 -2.61 -6.17
N HIS A 51 -3.00 -1.34 -6.11
CA HIS A 51 -3.16 -0.42 -7.24
C HIS A 51 -2.19 -0.79 -8.37
N ILE A 52 -0.96 -1.18 -8.00
CA ILE A 52 0.11 -1.53 -8.94
C ILE A 52 0.89 -2.76 -8.47
N GLU A 53 1.67 -3.34 -9.39
CA GLU A 53 2.78 -4.22 -9.06
C GLU A 53 4.02 -3.41 -8.67
N VAL A 54 4.86 -4.00 -7.81
CA VAL A 54 6.13 -3.38 -7.42
C VAL A 54 7.05 -3.13 -8.62
N SER A 55 6.94 -3.95 -9.67
CA SER A 55 7.67 -3.80 -10.94
C SER A 55 7.24 -2.56 -11.74
N GLU A 56 6.04 -2.03 -11.48
CA GLU A 56 5.50 -0.82 -12.12
C GLU A 56 5.87 0.46 -11.35
N ALA A 57 6.44 0.35 -10.14
CA ALA A 57 6.79 1.50 -9.31
C ALA A 57 7.98 2.29 -9.90
N ARG A 58 7.80 3.61 -9.99
CA ARG A 58 8.85 4.55 -10.42
C ARG A 58 9.24 5.45 -9.25
N VAL A 59 10.47 5.30 -8.76
CA VAL A 59 10.95 5.93 -7.50
C VAL A 59 10.84 7.45 -7.53
N ASP A 60 11.00 8.07 -8.69
CA ASP A 60 10.89 9.51 -8.92
C ASP A 60 9.46 10.07 -8.80
N GLU A 61 8.44 9.21 -8.75
CA GLU A 61 7.03 9.63 -8.60
C GLU A 61 6.55 9.75 -7.14
N TYR A 62 7.38 9.38 -6.15
CA TYR A 62 7.00 9.26 -4.73
C TYR A 62 7.85 10.16 -3.82
#